data_AF-A0A6I7MWW3-F1
#
_entry.id   AF-A0A6I7MWW3-F1
#
_cell.length_a   1.000
_cell.length_b   1.000
_cell.length_c   1.000
_cell.angle_alpha   90.00
_cell.angle_beta   90.00
_cell.angle_gamma   90.00
#
_symmetry.space_group_name_H-M   'P 1'
#
loop_
_entity.id
_entity.type
_entity.pdbx_description
1 polymer ?
#
loop_
_entity_poly.entity_id
_entity_poly.type
_entity_poly.pdbx_seq_one_letter_code
_entity_poly.pdbx_strand_id
1 'polypeptide(L)'
;MNKVTLGLKENWKQFTLLVIINAFVGGMVGLERSILPQIAEVEFGIAAKSAVLSFIIVFGIVKALSNYFAGSFANKIGRKNLLIIGWIFGLPVPFILMYAPSWDWIVAANVLLGINQGLAWSSTVV
;
A
#
# COMPACT_ATOMS: atom_id res chain seq x y z
N MET A 1 -22.68 24.27 24.64
CA MET A 1 -21.98 23.42 23.64
C MET A 1 -20.76 24.18 23.16
N ASN A 2 -19.54 23.69 23.41
CA ASN A 2 -18.32 24.35 22.96
C ASN A 2 -18.29 24.35 21.41
N LYS A 3 -18.14 25.53 20.80
CA LYS A 3 -17.95 25.67 19.35
C LYS A 3 -16.63 25.00 18.98
N VAL A 4 -16.69 23.86 18.29
CA VAL A 4 -15.52 23.22 17.71
C VAL A 4 -14.97 24.13 16.60
N THR A 5 -13.80 24.72 16.83
CA THR A 5 -13.10 25.51 15.81
C THR A 5 -12.35 24.56 14.88
N LEU A 6 -12.80 24.51 13.62
CA LEU A 6 -12.20 23.70 12.57
C LEU A 6 -11.03 24.48 11.93
N GLY A 7 -9.93 23.79 11.64
CA GLY A 7 -8.78 24.39 10.96
C GLY A 7 -7.51 23.54 11.08
N LEU A 8 -6.56 23.77 10.18
CA LEU A 8 -5.26 23.06 10.16
C LEU A 8 -4.40 23.44 11.39
N LYS A 9 -4.46 24.70 11.82
CA LYS A 9 -3.73 25.19 12.99
C LYS A 9 -4.28 24.58 14.28
N GLU A 10 -5.59 24.42 14.36
CA GLU A 10 -6.33 23.88 15.50
C GLU A 10 -6.15 22.36 15.59
N ASN A 11 -5.97 21.67 14.46
CA ASN A 11 -5.72 20.22 14.36
C ASN A 11 -4.26 19.89 14.02
N TRP A 12 -3.31 20.80 14.32
CA TRP A 12 -1.93 20.68 13.85
C TRP A 12 -1.27 19.35 14.23
N LYS A 13 -1.59 18.78 15.40
CA LYS A 13 -1.07 17.46 15.82
C LYS A 13 -1.50 16.33 14.87
N GLN A 14 -2.78 16.28 14.51
CA GLN A 14 -3.31 15.28 13.58
C GLN A 14 -2.78 15.51 12.17
N PHE A 15 -2.67 16.78 11.76
CA PHE A 15 -2.10 17.14 10.47
C PHE A 15 -0.62 16.75 10.37
N THR A 16 0.20 17.07 11.37
CA THR A 16 1.62 16.67 11.41
C THR A 16 1.76 15.16 11.39
N LEU A 17 0.92 14.42 12.14
CA LEU A 17 0.91 12.96 12.10
C LEU A 17 0.61 12.44 10.69
N LEU A 18 -0.42 12.98 10.03
CA LEU A 18 -0.78 12.62 8.66
C LEU A 18 0.36 12.90 7.67
N VAL A 19 1.02 14.07 7.79
CA VAL A 19 2.16 14.44 6.94
C VAL A 19 3.32 13.45 7.12
N ILE A 20 3.65 13.10 8.37
CA ILE A 20 4.73 12.15 8.66
C ILE A 20 4.39 10.76 8.10
N ILE A 21 3.16 10.27 8.32
CA ILE A 21 2.72 8.97 7.79
C ILE A 21 2.81 8.98 6.26
N ASN A 22 2.28 10.02 5.60
CA ASN A 22 2.34 10.12 4.15
C ASN A 22 3.77 10.23 3.61
N ALA A 23 4.67 10.92 4.33
CA ALA A 23 6.08 10.99 3.95
C ALA A 23 6.76 9.62 4.02
N PHE A 24 6.50 8.83 5.07
CA PHE A 24 7.04 7.47 5.18
C PHE A 24 6.47 6.53 4.12
N VAL A 25 5.15 6.58 3.88
CA VAL A 25 4.50 5.78 2.84
C VAL A 25 5.05 6.15 1.45
N GLY A 26 5.14 7.44 1.15
CA GLY A 26 5.69 7.93 -0.12
C GLY A 26 7.16 7.57 -0.31
N GLY A 27 7.96 7.72 0.75
CA GLY A 27 9.37 7.34 0.76
C GLY A 27 9.56 5.85 0.50
N MET A 28 8.78 4.99 1.15
CA MET A 28 8.82 3.55 0.94
C MET A 28 8.43 3.17 -0.50
N VAL A 29 7.32 3.70 -1.03
CA VAL A 29 6.91 3.45 -2.42
C VAL A 29 7.96 3.96 -3.43
N GLY A 30 8.63 5.07 -3.12
CA GLY A 30 9.75 5.59 -3.92
C GLY A 30 10.93 4.61 -3.94
N LEU A 31 11.36 4.14 -2.77
CA LEU A 31 12.44 3.16 -2.64
C LEU A 31 12.13 1.88 -3.39
N GLU A 32 10.91 1.36 -3.25
CA GLU A 32 10.45 0.16 -3.95
C GLU A 32 10.63 0.28 -5.47
N ARG A 33 10.18 1.39 -6.06
CA ARG A 33 10.25 1.62 -7.51
C ARG A 33 11.67 1.83 -8.01
N SER A 34 12.57 2.33 -7.18
CA SER A 34 13.98 2.51 -7.55
C SER A 34 14.79 1.24 -7.37
N ILE A 35 14.51 0.44 -6.35
CA ILE A 35 15.34 -0.70 -5.94
C ILE A 35 14.87 -2.01 -6.60
N LEU A 36 13.57 -2.29 -6.67
CA LEU A 36 13.06 -3.57 -7.20
C LEU A 36 13.52 -3.87 -8.64
N PRO A 37 13.54 -2.92 -9.60
CA PRO A 37 13.98 -3.21 -10.96
C PRO A 37 15.47 -3.61 -11.00
N GLN A 38 16.28 -3.00 -10.13
CA GLN A 38 17.70 -3.30 -10.03
C GLN A 38 17.93 -4.69 -9.41
N ILE A 39 17.18 -5.04 -8.35
CA ILE A 39 17.21 -6.39 -7.76
C ILE A 39 16.78 -7.44 -8.80
N ALA A 40 15.74 -7.14 -9.59
CA ALA A 40 15.27 -8.05 -10.64
C ALA A 40 16.38 -8.43 -11.64
N GLU A 41 17.18 -7.44 -12.03
CA GLU A 41 18.24 -7.61 -13.01
C GLU A 41 19.48 -8.30 -12.42
N VAL A 42 19.91 -7.88 -11.22
CA VAL A 42 21.14 -8.36 -10.59
C VAL A 42 20.98 -9.74 -9.94
N GLU A 43 19.88 -9.96 -9.20
CA GLU A 43 19.69 -11.19 -8.40
C GLU A 43 18.89 -12.26 -9.15
N PHE A 44 17.95 -11.85 -10.01
CA PHE A 44 17.02 -12.77 -10.67
C PHE A 44 17.22 -12.88 -12.20
N GLY A 45 18.13 -12.09 -12.78
CA GLY A 45 18.41 -12.10 -14.23
C GLY A 45 17.23 -11.68 -15.11
N ILE A 46 16.24 -10.98 -14.54
CA ILE A 46 15.04 -10.53 -15.23
C ILE A 46 15.30 -9.15 -15.80
N ALA A 47 14.96 -8.96 -17.08
CA ALA A 47 15.03 -7.63 -17.70
C ALA A 47 14.22 -6.62 -16.89
N ALA A 48 14.85 -5.53 -16.45
CA ALA A 48 14.25 -4.50 -15.60
C ALA A 48 12.90 -3.97 -16.14
N LYS A 49 12.76 -3.88 -17.47
CA LYS A 49 11.49 -3.47 -18.10
C LYS A 49 10.36 -4.48 -17.84
N SER A 50 10.61 -5.78 -17.96
CA SER A 50 9.64 -6.83 -17.70
C SER A 50 9.26 -6.91 -16.22
N ALA A 51 10.25 -6.71 -15.34
CA ALA A 51 10.06 -6.63 -13.89
C ALA A 51 9.13 -5.45 -13.51
N VAL A 52 9.42 -4.25 -14.01
CA VAL A 52 8.58 -3.06 -13.77
C VAL A 52 7.17 -3.25 -14.34
N LEU A 53 7.05 -3.78 -15.56
CA LEU A 53 5.74 -3.95 -16.21
C LEU A 53 4.87 -4.97 -15.46
N SER A 54 5.43 -6.12 -15.10
CA SER A 54 4.72 -7.13 -14.30
C SER A 54 4.32 -6.57 -12.95
N PHE A 55 5.21 -5.81 -12.31
CA PHE A 55 4.93 -5.18 -11.04
C PHE A 55 3.77 -4.16 -11.13
N ILE A 56 3.81 -3.25 -12.10
CA ILE A 56 2.77 -2.23 -12.30
C ILE A 56 1.42 -2.86 -12.64
N ILE A 57 1.39 -3.83 -13.56
CA ILE A 57 0.15 -4.45 -14.04
C ILE A 57 -0.50 -5.26 -12.91
N VAL A 58 0.27 -6.12 -12.24
CA VAL A 58 -0.26 -6.96 -11.15
C VAL A 58 -0.76 -6.07 -10.00
N PHE A 59 0.05 -5.11 -9.56
CA PHE A 59 -0.35 -4.18 -8.51
C PHE A 59 -1.62 -3.39 -8.90
N GLY A 60 -1.64 -2.83 -10.12
CA GLY A 60 -2.74 -2.02 -10.62
C GLY A 60 -4.06 -2.78 -10.67
N ILE A 61 -4.04 -4.00 -11.20
CA ILE A 61 -5.23 -4.86 -11.29
C ILE A 61 -5.74 -5.22 -9.89
N VAL A 62 -4.85 -5.71 -9.02
CA VAL A 62 -5.24 -6.15 -7.68
C VAL A 62 -5.78 -4.98 -6.85
N LYS A 63 -5.14 -3.81 -6.94
CA LYS A 63 -5.60 -2.59 -6.28
C LYS A 63 -6.96 -2.15 -6.81
N ALA A 64 -7.16 -2.16 -8.14
CA ALA A 64 -8.42 -1.76 -8.74
C ALA A 64 -9.59 -2.65 -8.28
N LEU A 65 -9.39 -3.96 -8.28
CA LEU A 65 -10.38 -4.93 -7.79
C LEU A 65 -10.65 -4.73 -6.29
N SER A 66 -9.61 -4.65 -5.48
CA SER A 66 -9.74 -4.47 -4.03
C SER A 66 -10.47 -3.17 -3.70
N ASN A 67 -10.17 -2.09 -4.41
CA ASN A 67 -10.82 -0.80 -4.23
C ASN A 67 -12.30 -0.82 -4.64
N TYR A 68 -12.64 -1.51 -5.73
CA TYR A 68 -14.05 -1.68 -6.14
C TYR A 68 -14.89 -2.33 -5.04
N PHE A 69 -14.37 -3.37 -4.40
CA PHE A 69 -15.08 -4.06 -3.31
C PHE A 69 -15.01 -3.32 -1.96
N ALA A 70 -14.01 -2.46 -1.76
CA ALA A 70 -13.81 -1.76 -0.49
C ALA A 70 -15.05 -0.96 -0.06
N GLY A 71 -15.74 -0.29 -0.99
CA GLY A 71 -16.96 0.47 -0.68
C GLY A 71 -18.12 -0.42 -0.19
N SER A 72 -18.34 -1.57 -0.83
CA SER A 72 -19.37 -2.53 -0.42
C SER A 72 -19.05 -3.15 0.95
N PHE A 73 -17.79 -3.52 1.17
CA PHE A 73 -17.35 -4.02 2.47
C PHE A 73 -17.42 -2.94 3.57
N ALA A 74 -17.16 -1.67 3.24
CA ALA A 74 -17.21 -0.57 4.22
C ALA A 74 -18.60 -0.42 4.81
N ASN A 75 -19.64 -0.59 4.00
CA ASN A 75 -21.03 -0.54 4.43
C ASN A 75 -21.43 -1.76 5.28
N LYS A 76 -20.80 -2.92 5.09
CA LYS A 76 -21.15 -4.17 5.80
C LYS A 76 -20.37 -4.37 7.10
N ILE A 77 -19.05 -4.25 7.05
CA ILE A 77 -18.16 -4.57 8.17
C ILE A 77 -17.56 -3.33 8.84
N GLY A 78 -17.80 -2.14 8.29
CA GLY A 78 -17.31 -0.87 8.83
C GLY A 78 -15.87 -0.55 8.41
N ARG A 79 -15.57 0.76 8.32
CA ARG A 79 -14.30 1.29 7.84
C ARG A 79 -13.09 0.87 8.68
N LYS A 80 -13.25 0.83 10.02
CA LYS A 80 -12.18 0.41 10.94
C LYS A 80 -11.75 -1.04 10.71
N ASN A 81 -12.70 -1.95 10.50
CA ASN A 81 -12.38 -3.36 10.28
C ASN A 81 -11.71 -3.57 8.92
N LEU A 82 -12.13 -2.83 7.90
CA LEU A 82 -11.45 -2.80 6.59
C LEU A 82 -9.99 -2.34 6.68
N LEU A 83 -9.72 -1.30 7.47
CA LEU A 83 -8.35 -0.83 7.71
C LEU A 83 -7.49 -1.94 8.33
N ILE A 84 -8.02 -2.63 9.36
CA ILE A 84 -7.32 -3.73 10.04
C ILE A 84 -7.08 -4.89 9.06
N ILE A 85 -8.09 -5.29 8.29
CA ILE A 85 -7.97 -6.35 7.28
C ILE A 85 -6.91 -5.98 6.24
N GLY A 86 -6.92 -4.75 5.74
CA GLY A 86 -5.89 -4.26 4.84
C GLY A 86 -4.49 -4.44 5.44
N TRP A 87 -4.28 -4.05 6.70
CA TRP A 87 -3.00 -4.24 7.38
C TRP A 87 -2.61 -5.69 7.62
N ILE A 88 -3.55 -6.62 7.79
CA ILE A 88 -3.26 -8.06 7.84
C ILE A 88 -2.60 -8.52 6.54
N PHE A 89 -3.02 -8.00 5.37
CA PHE A 89 -2.35 -8.28 4.09
C PHE A 89 -1.04 -7.51 3.92
N GLY A 90 -0.92 -6.31 4.49
CA GLY A 90 0.29 -5.49 4.35
C GLY A 90 1.47 -5.94 5.22
N LEU A 91 1.20 -6.45 6.43
CA LEU A 91 2.22 -6.79 7.42
C LEU A 91 3.20 -7.89 6.95
N PRO A 92 2.79 -8.94 6.23
CA PRO A 92 3.70 -9.96 5.70
C PRO A 92 4.66 -9.47 4.61
N VAL A 93 4.32 -8.39 3.90
CA VAL A 93 5.03 -7.95 2.68
C VAL A 93 6.53 -7.74 2.91
N PRO A 94 7.00 -6.97 3.93
CA PRO A 94 8.42 -6.73 4.11
C PRO A 94 9.20 -8.02 4.36
N PHE A 95 8.59 -8.99 5.05
CA PHE A 95 9.21 -10.29 5.32
C PHE A 95 9.32 -11.12 4.04
N ILE A 96 8.27 -11.13 3.21
CA ILE A 96 8.31 -11.83 1.92
C ILE A 96 9.40 -11.24 1.02
N LEU A 97 9.51 -9.91 0.95
CA LEU A 97 10.54 -9.25 0.15
C LEU A 97 11.95 -9.51 0.70
N MET A 98 12.13 -9.52 2.02
CA MET A 98 13.42 -9.75 2.67
C MET A 98 13.97 -11.16 2.45
N TYR A 99 13.08 -12.16 2.39
CA TYR A 99 13.46 -13.57 2.28
C TYR A 99 13.09 -14.18 0.92
N ALA A 100 12.83 -13.37 -0.10
CA ALA A 100 12.34 -13.84 -1.40
C ALA A 100 13.37 -14.75 -2.10
N PRO A 101 13.09 -16.05 -2.29
CA PRO A 101 13.99 -16.97 -3.00
C PRO A 101 13.86 -16.88 -4.53
N SER A 102 12.78 -16.27 -5.05
CA SER A 102 12.52 -16.09 -6.47
C SER A 102 11.65 -14.85 -6.73
N TRP A 103 11.61 -14.39 -7.99
CA TRP A 103 10.81 -13.24 -8.41
C TRP A 103 9.30 -13.42 -8.17
N ASP A 104 8.80 -14.65 -8.24
CA ASP A 104 7.38 -14.93 -8.01
C ASP A 104 6.94 -14.55 -6.60
N TRP A 105 7.84 -14.62 -5.60
CA TRP A 105 7.57 -14.14 -4.25
C TRP A 105 7.45 -12.62 -4.17
N ILE A 106 8.22 -11.90 -4.99
CA ILE A 106 8.11 -10.44 -5.13
C ILE A 106 6.76 -10.09 -5.78
N VAL A 107 6.34 -10.84 -6.81
CA VAL A 107 5.02 -10.66 -7.42
C VAL A 107 3.90 -10.98 -6.42
N ALA A 108 4.03 -12.05 -5.63
CA ALA A 108 3.07 -12.40 -4.58
C ALA A 108 2.98 -11.32 -3.49
N ALA A 109 4.12 -10.80 -3.03
CA ALA A 109 4.17 -9.68 -2.09
C ALA A 109 3.48 -8.44 -2.66
N ASN A 110 3.65 -8.19 -3.96
CA ASN A 110 3.02 -7.09 -4.67
C ASN A 110 1.49 -7.23 -4.79
N VAL A 111 0.97 -8.46 -4.92
CA VAL A 111 -0.47 -8.73 -4.82
C VAL A 111 -0.98 -8.35 -3.43
N LEU A 112 -0.30 -8.77 -2.36
CA LEU A 112 -0.69 -8.44 -0.99
C LEU A 112 -0.66 -6.93 -0.74
N LEU A 113 0.34 -6.23 -1.27
CA LEU A 113 0.40 -4.76 -1.27
C LEU A 113 -0.77 -4.13 -2.00
N GLY A 114 -1.15 -4.65 -3.17
CA GLY A 114 -2.32 -4.19 -3.92
C GLY A 114 -3.61 -4.30 -3.12
N ILE A 115 -3.79 -5.41 -2.37
CA ILE A 115 -4.93 -5.61 -1.47
C ILE A 115 -4.88 -4.62 -0.31
N ASN A 116 -3.74 -4.51 0.39
CA ASN A 116 -3.56 -3.56 1.47
C ASN A 116 -3.91 -2.14 1.02
N GLN A 117 -3.39 -1.71 -0.14
CA GLN A 117 -3.65 -0.40 -0.70
C GLN A 117 -5.11 -0.20 -1.12
N GLY A 118 -5.76 -1.20 -1.71
CA GLY A 118 -7.17 -1.10 -2.08
C GLY A 118 -8.13 -1.05 -0.88
N LEU A 119 -7.80 -1.72 0.23
CA LEU A 119 -8.65 -1.79 1.42
C LEU A 119 -8.34 -0.67 2.44
N ALA A 120 -7.07 -0.48 2.78
CA ALA A 120 -6.63 0.45 3.82
C ALA A 120 -6.68 1.90 3.34
N TRP A 121 -6.11 2.23 2.18
CA TRP A 121 -6.06 3.60 1.67
C TRP A 121 -7.46 4.14 1.35
N SER A 122 -8.32 3.30 0.79
CA SER A 122 -9.70 3.69 0.49
C SER A 122 -10.53 3.95 1.73
N SER A 123 -10.16 3.36 2.88
CA SER A 123 -10.83 3.63 4.15
C SER A 123 -10.37 4.94 4.83
N THR A 124 -9.20 5.47 4.44
CA THR A 124 -8.62 6.70 5.02
C THR A 124 -8.87 7.95 4.17
N VAL A 125 -9.07 7.80 2.86
CA VAL A 125 -9.25 8.92 1.92
C VAL A 125 -10.71 9.10 1.46
N VAL A 126 -11.51 8.03 1.40
CA VAL A 126 -12.93 8.03 0.99
C VAL A 126 -13.84 7.86 2.20
#